data_AF-A0A7L3MCJ4-F1
#
_entry.id   AF-A0A7L3MCJ4-F1
#
_cell.length_a   1.000
_cell.length_b   1.000
_cell.length_c   1.000
_cell.angle_alpha   90.00
_cell.angle_beta   90.00
_cell.angle_gamma   90.00
#
_symmetry.space_group_name_H-M   'P 1'
#
loop_
_entity.id
_entity.type
_entity.pdbx_description
1 polymer ?
#
loop_
_entity_poly.entity_id
_entity_poly.type
_entity_poly.pdbx_seq_one_letter_code
_entity_poly.pdbx_strand_id
1 'polypeptide(L)'
;EIFKEAGVPRKQKVTTFNVTDDAIIKPGNLLELVSIIGIVCFLIIFIFRIGKGFQGVVKRWGFKGQPASHGQTKTHRRPGAISTN
;
A
#
# COMPACT_ATOMS: atom_id res chain seq x y z
N GLU A 1 16.42 19.75 -12.81
CA GLU A 1 17.54 20.21 -11.97
C GLU A 1 18.02 19.16 -10.95
N ILE A 2 17.21 18.68 -10.00
CA ILE A 2 17.64 17.80 -8.88
C ILE A 2 18.52 16.61 -9.29
N PHE A 3 18.17 15.85 -10.33
CA PHE A 3 18.98 14.72 -10.79
C PHE A 3 20.31 15.14 -11.45
N LYS A 4 20.33 16.29 -12.14
CA LYS A 4 21.54 16.84 -12.75
C LYS A 4 22.51 17.34 -11.68
N GLU A 5 21.99 18.02 -10.66
CA GLU A 5 22.77 18.50 -9.51
C GLU A 5 23.37 17.35 -8.70
N ALA A 6 22.59 16.29 -8.48
CA ALA A 6 23.07 15.09 -7.81
C ALA A 6 23.97 14.19 -8.70
N GLY A 7 24.22 14.57 -9.96
CA GLY A 7 25.09 13.80 -10.88
C GLY A 7 24.57 12.41 -11.26
N VAL A 8 23.28 12.14 -11.08
CA VAL A 8 22.67 10.81 -11.29
C VAL A 8 21.70 10.79 -12.47
N PRO A 9 21.59 9.67 -13.20
CA PRO A 9 20.61 9.55 -14.28
C PRO A 9 19.19 9.57 -13.72
N ARG A 10 18.25 10.11 -14.49
CA ARG A 10 16.83 10.19 -14.12
C ARG A 10 16.27 8.80 -13.82
N LYS A 11 15.66 8.62 -12.64
CA LYS A 11 14.99 7.38 -12.23
C LYS A 11 13.46 7.52 -12.33
N GLN A 12 12.77 6.41 -12.56
CA GLN A 12 11.30 6.39 -12.69
C GLN A 12 10.59 6.54 -11.34
N LYS A 13 11.15 5.94 -10.28
CA LYS A 13 10.61 6.00 -8.91
C LYS A 13 11.74 6.41 -7.97
N VAL A 14 11.42 7.31 -7.06
CA VAL A 14 12.31 7.75 -5.98
C VAL A 14 11.53 7.55 -4.69
N THR A 15 12.15 6.87 -3.72
CA THR A 15 11.59 6.65 -2.39
C THR A 15 12.64 7.04 -1.36
N THR A 16 12.17 7.52 -0.22
CA THR A 16 13.04 7.85 0.91
C THR A 16 12.99 6.74 1.95
N PHE A 17 14.08 6.57 2.67
CA PHE A 17 14.19 5.70 3.82
C PHE A 17 14.73 6.53 4.97
N ASN A 18 14.20 6.32 6.18
CA ASN A 18 14.74 6.95 7.37
C ASN A 18 15.94 6.12 7.83
N VAL A 19 17.07 6.78 8.04
CA VAL A 19 18.36 6.15 8.34
C VAL A 19 18.98 6.87 9.54
N THR A 20 19.70 6.13 10.39
CA THR A 20 20.49 6.69 11.50
C THR A 20 21.78 7.33 10.98
N ASP A 21 22.38 8.26 11.74
CA ASP A 21 23.56 9.02 11.29
C ASP A 21 24.76 8.12 10.89
N ASP A 22 24.90 6.95 11.54
CA ASP A 22 25.96 5.97 11.25
C ASP A 22 25.82 5.27 9.89
N ALA A 23 24.64 5.33 9.26
CA ALA A 23 24.32 4.60 8.04
C ALA A 23 24.13 5.51 6.81
N ILE A 24 24.69 6.72 6.84
CA ILE A 24 24.62 7.67 5.72
C ILE A 24 25.53 7.21 4.56
N ILE A 25 24.95 7.08 3.37
CA ILE A 25 25.63 6.63 2.14
C ILE A 25 25.81 7.82 1.19
N LYS A 26 26.97 7.90 0.53
CA LYS A 26 27.23 8.93 -0.50
C LYS A 26 26.26 8.79 -1.69
N PRO A 27 25.70 9.90 -2.21
CA PRO A 27 24.82 9.86 -3.36
C PRO A 27 25.55 9.33 -4.60
N GLY A 28 24.87 8.49 -5.39
CA GLY A 28 25.42 7.90 -6.62
C GLY A 28 26.01 6.49 -6.47
N ASN A 29 26.14 5.98 -5.26
CA ASN A 29 26.57 4.59 -5.03
C ASN A 29 25.57 3.57 -5.60
N LEU A 30 26.10 2.50 -6.21
CA LEU A 30 25.30 1.36 -6.65
C LEU A 30 24.88 0.54 -5.43
N LEU A 31 23.58 0.24 -5.33
CA LEU A 31 23.00 -0.55 -4.26
C LEU A 31 22.72 -1.96 -4.78
N GLU A 32 23.59 -2.91 -4.46
CA GLU A 32 23.40 -4.33 -4.79
C GLU A 32 22.59 -5.05 -3.72
N LEU A 33 21.66 -5.91 -4.13
CA LEU A 33 20.73 -6.60 -3.25
C LEU A 33 21.45 -7.49 -2.22
N VAL A 34 22.52 -8.16 -2.66
CA VAL A 34 23.34 -9.06 -1.83
C VAL A 34 24.09 -8.29 -0.74
N SER A 35 24.51 -7.05 -1.02
CA SER A 35 25.21 -6.22 -0.04
C SER A 35 24.29 -5.67 1.04
N ILE A 36 22.98 -5.57 0.77
CA ILE A 36 22.00 -4.94 1.67
C ILE A 36 21.26 -5.99 2.49
N ILE A 37 20.95 -7.13 1.87
CA ILE A 37 20.16 -8.20 2.49
C ILE A 37 21.12 -9.32 2.89
N GLY A 38 21.44 -9.38 4.18
CA GLY A 38 22.11 -10.54 4.77
C GLY A 38 21.27 -11.81 4.65
N ILE A 39 21.93 -12.97 4.62
CA ILE A 39 21.34 -14.30 4.35
C ILE A 39 20.13 -14.63 5.22
N VAL A 40 20.07 -14.10 6.44
CA VAL A 40 18.93 -14.27 7.36
C VAL A 40 18.53 -12.91 7.89
N CYS A 41 17.56 -12.28 7.22
CA CYS A 41 17.04 -10.98 7.61
C CYS A 41 15.51 -10.94 7.46
N PHE A 42 14.84 -10.27 8.39
CA PHE A 42 13.41 -9.95 8.27
C PHE A 42 13.25 -8.63 7.55
N LEU A 43 12.50 -8.65 6.44
CA LEU A 43 12.23 -7.48 5.62
C LEU A 43 10.79 -7.00 5.80
N ILE A 44 10.62 -5.68 5.86
CA ILE A 44 9.30 -5.04 5.75
C ILE A 44 9.09 -4.60 4.31
N ILE A 45 8.02 -5.09 3.69
CA ILE A 45 7.69 -4.82 2.29
C ILE A 45 6.50 -3.87 2.20
N PHE A 46 6.65 -2.77 1.46
CA PHE A 46 5.56 -1.85 1.13
C PHE A 46 5.17 -1.98 -0.34
N ILE A 47 3.91 -2.32 -0.60
CA ILE A 47 3.36 -2.48 -1.95
C ILE A 47 1.98 -1.81 -2.01
N PHE A 48 1.68 -1.17 -3.14
CA PHE A 48 0.33 -0.72 -3.44
C PHE A 48 -0.57 -1.92 -3.76
N ARG A 49 -1.68 -2.04 -3.02
CA ARG A 49 -2.69 -3.08 -3.30
C ARG A 49 -3.37 -2.80 -4.64
N ILE A 50 -3.78 -3.87 -5.33
CA ILE A 50 -4.53 -3.79 -6.58
C ILE A 50 -5.80 -2.95 -6.37
N GLY A 51 -5.96 -1.90 -7.16
CA GLY A 51 -7.15 -1.05 -7.16
C GLY A 51 -8.38 -1.84 -7.65
N LYS A 52 -9.40 -1.98 -6.79
CA LYS A 52 -10.66 -2.67 -7.14
C LYS A 52 -11.79 -1.71 -7.57
N GLY A 53 -11.50 -0.42 -7.76
CA GLY A 53 -12.50 0.59 -8.10
C GLY A 53 -13.53 0.88 -7.01
N PHE A 54 -14.69 1.44 -7.37
CA PHE A 54 -15.81 1.66 -6.45
C PHE A 54 -16.48 0.33 -6.10
N GLN A 55 -16.52 0.00 -4.81
CA GLN A 55 -16.99 -1.28 -4.31
C GLN A 55 -18.05 -1.07 -3.22
N GLY A 56 -19.14 -1.83 -3.29
CA GLY A 56 -20.20 -1.81 -2.27
C GLY A 56 -19.76 -2.43 -0.94
N VAL A 57 -20.56 -2.21 0.11
CA VAL A 57 -20.22 -2.56 1.50
C VAL A 57 -19.90 -4.02 1.73
N VAL A 58 -20.58 -4.93 1.02
CA VAL A 58 -20.34 -6.38 1.14
C VAL A 58 -18.93 -6.75 0.66
N LYS A 59 -18.47 -6.19 -0.47
CA LYS A 59 -17.15 -6.54 -1.04
C LYS A 59 -16.01 -5.75 -0.40
N ARG A 60 -16.28 -4.51 0.02
CA ARG A 60 -15.29 -3.61 0.64
C ARG A 60 -15.03 -3.95 2.11
N TRP A 61 -16.10 -4.22 2.87
CA TRP A 61 -16.04 -4.37 4.33
C TRP A 61 -16.47 -5.76 4.83
N GLY A 62 -16.90 -6.67 3.94
CA GLY A 62 -17.31 -8.01 4.34
C GLY A 62 -18.68 -8.08 5.03
N PHE A 63 -19.55 -7.08 4.85
CA PHE A 63 -20.88 -7.08 5.46
C PHE A 63 -21.72 -8.26 4.94
N LYS A 64 -22.45 -8.93 5.84
CA LYS A 64 -23.29 -10.11 5.49
C LYS A 64 -24.44 -9.79 4.53
N GLY A 65 -24.92 -8.54 4.52
CA GLY A 65 -26.11 -8.15 3.77
C GLY A 65 -27.40 -8.59 4.48
N GLN A 66 -28.50 -8.62 3.72
CA GLN A 66 -29.82 -9.01 4.19
C GLN A 66 -30.25 -10.32 3.52
N PRO A 67 -31.19 -11.10 4.11
CA PRO A 67 -31.66 -12.34 3.50
C PRO A 67 -32.18 -12.14 2.07
N ALA A 68 -32.03 -13.18 1.25
CA ALA A 68 -32.47 -13.17 -0.14
C ALA A 68 -33.97 -13.44 -0.30
N SER A 69 -34.58 -14.14 0.66
CA SER A 69 -36.00 -14.55 0.65
C SER A 69 -36.81 -13.89 1.78
N HIS A 70 -38.06 -14.33 1.96
CA HIS A 70 -38.99 -13.87 3.00
C HIS A 70 -39.34 -12.37 2.93
N GLY A 71 -39.71 -11.89 1.74
CA GLY A 71 -40.30 -10.55 1.56
C GLY A 71 -39.32 -9.38 1.57
N GLN A 72 -38.02 -9.64 1.67
CA GLN A 72 -37.01 -8.58 1.67
C GLN A 72 -36.97 -7.87 0.30
N THR A 73 -37.27 -6.57 0.26
CA THR A 73 -37.41 -5.82 -1.00
C THR A 73 -36.27 -4.83 -1.20
N LYS A 74 -35.42 -5.05 -2.21
CA LYS A 74 -34.34 -4.14 -2.66
C LYS A 74 -33.28 -3.80 -1.60
N THR A 75 -33.07 -4.62 -0.57
CA THR A 75 -32.07 -4.35 0.50
C THR A 75 -30.99 -5.42 0.68
N HIS A 76 -30.95 -6.48 -0.13
CA HIS A 76 -30.06 -7.64 0.01
C HIS A 76 -28.56 -7.31 0.24
N ARG A 77 -28.07 -6.18 -0.30
CA ARG A 77 -26.66 -5.76 -0.21
C ARG A 77 -26.45 -4.39 0.43
N ARG A 78 -27.46 -3.88 1.14
CA ARG A 78 -27.39 -2.58 1.84
C ARG A 78 -26.64 -2.69 3.17
N PRO A 79 -26.07 -1.58 3.68
CA PRO A 79 -25.35 -1.57 4.96
C PRO A 79 -26.22 -1.81 6.19
N GLY A 80 -27.53 -1.57 6.11
CA GLY A 80 -28.41 -1.56 7.29
C GLY A 80 -28.37 -0.21 8.02
N ALA A 81 -28.63 -0.21 9.33
CA ALA A 81 -28.49 0.98 10.16
C ALA A 81 -27.00 1.36 10.34
N ILE A 82 -26.70 2.66 10.37
CA ILE A 82 -25.31 3.17 10.37
C ILE A 82 -24.92 3.79 11.72
N SER A 83 -25.87 4.39 12.44
CA SER A 83 -25.65 4.99 13.76
C SER A 83 -26.98 5.12 14.50
N THR A 84 -26.90 5.43 15.78
CA THR A 84 -28.01 5.93 16.62
C THR A 84 -27.61 7.32 17.15
N ASN A 85 -28.60 8.17 17.45
CA ASN A 85 -28.40 9.46 18.12
C ASN A 85 -28.28 9.30 19.63
#